data_AF-A0A947E8U5-F1
#
_entry.id   AF-A0A947E8U5-F1
#
_cell.length_a   1.000
_cell.length_b   1.000
_cell.length_c   1.000
_cell.angle_alpha   90.00
_cell.angle_beta   90.00
_cell.angle_gamma   90.00
#
_symmetry.space_group_name_H-M   'P 1'
#
loop_
_entity.id
_entity.type
_entity.pdbx_description
1 polymer ?
#
loop_
_entity_poly.entity_id
_entity_poly.type
_entity_poly.pdbx_seq_one_letter_code
_entity_poly.pdbx_strand_id
1 'polypeptide(L)'
;MPYRIDRDELLARVELADVLDALSQRVGQSGRRAWRCVDPDHPDEHPSVKISTDSRGVQRWRCWSGGHGGTAIDAVMLAKSMAVGDAIRWLNDNHAHLQPVERTPPPPPRPLGKPHIEVRRYVERAQRLLWTAPAATIRQHLHERGLDDEILRANRIGADLGRRYLPRPRGFPAGWPAAVYPALDATG
;
A
#
# COMPACT_ATOMS: atom_id res chain seq x y z
N MET A 1 -16.47 14.19 2.89
CA MET A 1 -15.10 14.70 3.16
C MET A 1 -14.18 13.52 3.43
N PRO A 2 -12.99 13.40 2.81
CA PRO A 2 -12.08 12.30 3.10
C PRO A 2 -11.38 12.55 4.43
N TYR A 3 -12.08 12.23 5.52
CA TYR A 3 -11.55 12.30 6.86
C TYR A 3 -10.85 10.98 7.21
N ARG A 4 -9.83 11.02 8.06
CA ARG A 4 -9.10 9.82 8.49
C ARG A 4 -9.53 9.47 9.92
N ILE A 5 -9.89 8.22 10.15
CA ILE A 5 -10.03 7.69 11.52
C ILE A 5 -8.73 6.97 11.86
N ASP A 6 -8.23 7.15 13.09
CA ASP A 6 -7.13 6.35 13.58
C ASP A 6 -7.60 4.90 13.77
N ARG A 7 -6.95 3.97 13.06
CA ARG A 7 -7.34 2.57 13.03
C ARG A 7 -7.19 1.91 14.40
N ASP A 8 -6.12 2.22 15.11
CA ASP A 8 -5.80 1.53 16.35
C ASP A 8 -6.66 2.08 17.48
N GLU A 9 -6.93 3.39 17.49
CA GLU A 9 -7.93 3.98 18.40
C GLU A 9 -9.34 3.44 18.13
N LEU A 10 -9.71 3.26 16.85
CA LEU A 10 -10.98 2.66 16.46
C LEU A 10 -11.12 1.25 17.04
N LEU A 11 -10.12 0.39 16.83
CA LEU A 11 -10.15 -0.99 17.33
C LEU A 11 -10.07 -1.08 18.85
N ALA A 12 -9.46 -0.10 19.52
CA ALA A 12 -9.44 -0.02 20.98
C ALA A 12 -10.78 0.44 21.57
N ARG A 13 -11.58 1.22 20.83
CA ARG A 13 -12.87 1.74 21.28
C ARG A 13 -14.05 0.81 20.98
N VAL A 14 -13.97 0.06 19.88
CA VAL A 14 -15.05 -0.81 19.42
C VAL A 14 -15.08 -2.11 20.22
N GLU A 15 -16.25 -2.44 20.78
CA GLU A 15 -16.53 -3.78 21.30
C GLU A 15 -16.97 -4.71 20.16
N LEU A 16 -16.12 -5.66 19.80
CA LEU A 16 -16.34 -6.63 18.72
C LEU A 16 -17.61 -7.46 18.93
N ALA A 17 -17.98 -7.72 20.18
CA ALA A 17 -19.23 -8.41 20.50
C ALA A 17 -20.47 -7.61 20.03
N ASP A 18 -20.47 -6.29 20.19
CA ASP A 18 -21.57 -5.42 19.75
C ASP A 18 -21.59 -5.29 18.22
N VAL A 19 -20.41 -5.29 17.58
CA VAL A 19 -20.32 -5.34 16.11
C VAL A 19 -20.90 -6.65 15.57
N LEU A 20 -20.55 -7.79 16.17
CA LEU A 20 -21.09 -9.08 15.74
C LEU A 20 -22.60 -9.20 15.99
N ASP A 21 -23.12 -8.58 17.05
CA ASP A 21 -24.56 -8.47 17.30
C ASP A 21 -25.28 -7.65 16.21
N ALA A 22 -24.62 -6.63 15.65
CA ALA A 22 -25.17 -5.82 14.56
C ALA A 22 -25.04 -6.48 13.18
N LEU A 23 -24.01 -7.32 12.98
CA LEU A 23 -23.73 -7.96 11.69
C LEU A 23 -24.39 -9.34 11.51
N SER A 24 -24.56 -10.10 12.59
CA SER A 24 -25.14 -11.44 12.55
C SER A 24 -26.46 -11.50 13.32
N GLN A 25 -27.37 -12.37 12.89
CA GLN A 25 -28.55 -12.66 13.70
C GLN A 25 -28.08 -13.30 15.02
N ARG A 26 -28.46 -12.70 16.15
CA ARG A 26 -28.13 -13.24 17.48
C ARG A 26 -28.78 -14.62 17.65
N VAL A 27 -27.97 -15.64 17.86
CA VAL A 27 -28.44 -17.02 18.09
C VAL A 27 -28.00 -17.45 19.48
N GLY A 28 -28.84 -17.19 20.50
CA GLY A 28 -28.56 -17.61 21.87
C GLY A 28 -29.73 -17.37 22.84
N GLN A 29 -29.90 -18.28 23.80
CA GLN A 29 -30.83 -18.11 24.92
C GLN A 29 -30.30 -17.04 25.90
N SER A 30 -31.21 -16.45 26.70
CA SER A 30 -30.92 -15.39 27.67
C SER A 30 -29.62 -15.64 28.45
N GLY A 31 -28.66 -14.72 28.30
CA GLY A 31 -27.44 -14.65 29.12
C GLY A 31 -26.12 -14.96 28.41
N ARG A 32 -26.10 -15.64 27.24
CA ARG A 32 -24.84 -15.91 26.52
C ARG A 32 -24.87 -15.44 25.08
N ARG A 33 -23.94 -14.55 24.71
CA ARG A 33 -23.77 -14.12 23.31
C ARG A 33 -23.14 -15.25 22.49
N ALA A 34 -23.74 -15.53 21.33
CA ALA A 34 -23.30 -16.53 20.40
C ALA A 34 -23.72 -16.09 18.99
N TRP A 35 -22.76 -16.20 18.07
CA TRP A 35 -22.88 -15.66 16.72
C TRP A 35 -22.59 -16.75 15.69
N ARG A 36 -23.38 -16.73 14.62
CA ARG A 36 -23.07 -17.42 13.37
C ARG A 36 -22.00 -16.64 12.61
N CYS A 37 -21.36 -17.30 11.66
CA CYS A 37 -20.46 -16.61 10.74
C CYS A 37 -21.16 -15.42 10.05
N VAL A 38 -20.42 -14.33 9.86
CA VAL A 38 -20.92 -13.11 9.20
C VAL A 38 -20.79 -13.15 7.69
N ASP A 39 -20.11 -14.16 7.15
CA ASP A 39 -19.92 -14.31 5.70
C ASP A 39 -21.25 -14.73 5.02
N PRO A 40 -21.76 -13.94 4.07
CA PRO A 40 -23.00 -14.27 3.36
C PRO A 40 -22.91 -15.57 2.54
N ASP A 41 -21.71 -15.96 2.08
CA ASP A 41 -21.50 -17.14 1.25
C ASP A 41 -21.23 -18.41 2.08
N HIS A 42 -21.24 -18.29 3.41
CA HIS A 42 -21.04 -19.41 4.34
C HIS A 42 -22.27 -19.58 5.25
N PRO A 43 -23.24 -20.43 4.88
CA PRO A 43 -24.37 -20.74 5.74
C PRO A 43 -23.92 -21.53 6.97
N ASP A 44 -23.83 -20.85 8.10
CA ASP A 44 -23.46 -21.43 9.39
C ASP A 44 -24.72 -21.78 10.19
N GLU A 45 -25.10 -23.06 10.24
CA GLU A 45 -26.32 -23.51 10.92
C GLU A 45 -26.26 -23.30 12.44
N HIS A 46 -25.08 -23.44 13.04
CA HIS A 46 -24.84 -23.35 14.47
C HIS A 46 -23.84 -22.24 14.81
N PRO A 47 -23.97 -21.54 15.95
CA PRO A 47 -23.03 -20.48 16.30
C PRO A 47 -21.59 -20.98 16.47
N SER A 48 -20.73 -20.65 15.51
CA SER A 48 -19.33 -21.11 15.47
C SER A 48 -18.30 -20.02 15.77
N VAL A 49 -18.74 -18.76 15.88
CA VAL A 49 -17.84 -17.62 16.08
C VAL A 49 -17.40 -17.51 17.54
N LYS A 50 -16.10 -17.32 17.74
CA LYS A 50 -15.47 -17.01 19.04
C LYS A 50 -14.69 -15.72 18.97
N ILE A 51 -14.70 -14.97 20.08
CA ILE A 51 -13.87 -13.78 20.27
C ILE A 51 -12.67 -14.16 21.14
N SER A 52 -11.50 -13.65 20.79
CA SER A 52 -10.30 -13.65 21.63
C SER A 52 -9.67 -12.27 21.61
N THR A 53 -8.84 -11.97 22.61
CA THR A 53 -8.05 -10.74 22.66
C THR A 53 -6.58 -11.10 22.54
N ASP A 54 -5.85 -10.39 21.69
CA ASP A 54 -4.42 -10.65 21.51
C ASP A 54 -3.55 -9.96 22.56
N SER A 55 -2.24 -10.19 22.51
CA SER A 55 -1.28 -9.59 23.46
C SER A 55 -1.19 -8.06 23.39
N ARG A 56 -1.75 -7.43 22.35
CA ARG A 56 -1.83 -5.97 22.18
C ARG A 56 -3.16 -5.40 22.65
N GLY A 57 -4.05 -6.24 23.19
CA GLY A 57 -5.38 -5.83 23.65
C GLY A 57 -6.43 -5.73 22.53
N VAL A 58 -6.11 -6.16 21.30
CA VAL A 58 -7.03 -6.06 20.16
C VAL A 58 -7.95 -7.27 20.14
N GLN A 59 -9.27 -7.04 20.16
CA GLN A 59 -10.27 -8.09 19.99
C GLN A 59 -10.27 -8.65 18.56
N ARG A 60 -10.32 -9.97 18.45
CA ARG A 60 -10.39 -10.73 17.20
C ARG A 60 -11.50 -11.76 17.25
N TRP A 61 -12.10 -12.03 16.11
CA TRP A 61 -13.07 -13.11 15.94
C TRP A 61 -12.51 -14.22 15.06
N ARG A 62 -13.01 -15.43 15.27
CA ARG A 62 -12.77 -16.59 14.41
C ARG A 62 -14.03 -17.43 14.31
N CYS A 63 -14.45 -17.73 13.08
CA CYS A 63 -15.40 -18.76 12.73
C CYS A 63 -14.68 -20.10 12.62
N TRP A 64 -15.06 -21.08 13.45
CA TRP A 64 -14.45 -22.41 13.42
C TRP A 64 -15.00 -23.32 12.32
N SER A 65 -16.17 -23.00 11.76
CA SER A 65 -16.79 -23.75 10.66
C SER A 65 -16.18 -23.41 9.30
N GLY A 66 -15.90 -22.12 9.04
CA GLY A 66 -15.44 -21.62 7.74
C GLY A 66 -14.01 -21.07 7.71
N GLY A 67 -13.33 -21.00 8.87
CA GLY A 67 -11.95 -20.49 8.96
C GLY A 67 -11.82 -18.96 8.84
N HIS A 68 -12.91 -18.24 8.61
CA HIS A 68 -12.94 -16.78 8.58
C HIS A 68 -12.62 -16.16 9.94
N GLY A 69 -12.02 -14.98 9.93
CA GLY A 69 -11.71 -14.27 11.16
C GLY A 69 -10.90 -13.01 10.93
N GLY A 70 -10.68 -12.27 12.01
CA GLY A 70 -9.93 -11.02 11.98
C GLY A 70 -10.38 -10.08 13.07
N THR A 71 -10.21 -8.79 12.85
CA THR A 71 -10.67 -7.70 13.70
C THR A 71 -12.13 -7.32 13.39
N ALA A 72 -12.67 -6.33 14.10
CA ALA A 72 -13.97 -5.74 13.78
C ALA A 72 -14.04 -5.20 12.34
N ILE A 73 -12.93 -4.66 11.81
CA ILE A 73 -12.85 -4.18 10.43
C ILE A 73 -13.07 -5.33 9.45
N ASP A 74 -12.38 -6.46 9.67
CA ASP A 74 -12.48 -7.65 8.82
C ASP A 74 -13.90 -8.25 8.87
N ALA A 75 -14.57 -8.22 10.03
CA ALA A 75 -15.96 -8.64 10.17
C ALA A 75 -16.90 -7.82 9.26
N VAL A 76 -16.78 -6.48 9.30
CA VAL A 76 -17.63 -5.57 8.51
C VAL A 76 -17.32 -5.68 7.02
N MET A 77 -16.04 -5.77 6.65
CA MET A 77 -15.63 -5.96 5.27
C MET A 77 -16.26 -7.23 4.67
N LEU A 78 -16.20 -8.33 5.41
CA LEU A 78 -16.74 -9.62 4.98
C LEU A 78 -18.27 -9.60 4.93
N ALA A 79 -18.93 -9.14 6.00
CA ALA A 79 -20.39 -9.15 6.11
C ALA A 79 -21.11 -8.25 5.09
N LYS A 80 -20.43 -7.19 4.64
CA LYS A 80 -21.03 -6.15 3.79
C LYS A 80 -20.35 -5.99 2.43
N SER A 81 -19.39 -6.85 2.11
CA SER A 81 -18.62 -6.83 0.86
C SER A 81 -18.08 -5.44 0.50
N MET A 82 -17.49 -4.76 1.48
CA MET A 82 -17.02 -3.37 1.32
C MET A 82 -15.51 -3.22 1.50
N ALA A 83 -14.95 -2.16 0.91
CA ALA A 83 -13.55 -1.82 1.06
C ALA A 83 -13.22 -1.37 2.49
N VAL A 84 -11.95 -1.54 2.89
CA VAL A 84 -11.45 -1.22 4.24
C VAL A 84 -11.79 0.20 4.71
N GLY A 85 -11.74 1.19 3.80
CA GLY A 85 -12.06 2.58 4.12
C GLY A 85 -13.53 2.80 4.46
N ASP A 86 -14.44 2.08 3.79
CA ASP A 86 -15.88 2.11 4.08
C ASP A 86 -16.18 1.37 5.38
N ALA A 87 -15.52 0.23 5.63
CA ALA A 87 -15.69 -0.52 6.88
C ALA A 87 -15.26 0.29 8.11
N ILE A 88 -14.13 1.01 8.01
CA ILE A 88 -13.66 1.93 9.06
C ILE A 88 -14.69 3.04 9.33
N ARG A 89 -15.26 3.64 8.28
CA ARG A 89 -16.30 4.66 8.44
C ARG A 89 -17.55 4.10 9.09
N TRP A 90 -18.01 2.94 8.61
CA TRP A 90 -19.18 2.27 9.18
C TRP A 90 -18.99 1.97 10.66
N LEU A 91 -17.84 1.42 11.07
CA LEU A 91 -17.52 1.18 12.48
C LEU A 91 -17.49 2.47 13.30
N ASN A 92 -16.92 3.55 12.74
CA ASN A 92 -16.88 4.83 13.42
C ASN A 92 -18.28 5.41 13.63
N ASP A 93 -19.10 5.39 12.58
CA ASP A 93 -20.43 6.00 12.58
C ASP A 93 -21.43 5.24 13.46
N ASN A 94 -21.23 3.93 13.68
CA ASN A 94 -22.16 3.07 14.41
C ASN A 94 -21.70 2.65 15.81
N HIS A 95 -20.39 2.66 16.10
CA HIS A 95 -19.85 2.08 17.34
C HIS A 95 -18.84 2.98 18.07
N ALA A 96 -17.93 3.65 17.37
CA ALA A 96 -16.80 4.33 18.02
C ALA A 96 -16.98 5.84 18.21
N HIS A 97 -17.68 6.50 17.27
CA HIS A 97 -17.90 7.94 17.20
C HIS A 97 -16.63 8.78 17.44
N LEU A 98 -15.49 8.34 16.90
CA LEU A 98 -14.24 9.08 17.00
C LEU A 98 -14.31 10.34 16.15
N GLN A 99 -13.66 11.37 16.67
CA GLN A 99 -13.44 12.58 15.90
C GLN A 99 -12.45 12.29 14.78
N PRO A 100 -12.73 12.74 13.55
CA PRO A 100 -11.78 12.52 12.49
C PRO A 100 -10.45 13.22 12.74
N VAL A 101 -9.37 12.49 12.50
CA VAL A 101 -8.03 13.04 12.45
C VAL A 101 -7.92 13.89 11.21
N GLU A 102 -7.60 15.16 11.42
CA GLU A 102 -7.33 16.09 10.34
C GLU A 102 -6.16 15.55 9.51
N ARG A 103 -6.37 15.39 8.21
CA ARG A 103 -5.28 14.97 7.33
C ARG A 103 -4.30 16.12 7.28
N THR A 104 -3.13 15.96 7.89
CA THR A 104 -1.99 16.82 7.58
C THR A 104 -1.78 16.73 6.07
N PRO A 105 -1.92 17.83 5.32
CA PRO A 105 -1.59 17.78 3.91
C PRO A 105 -0.14 17.30 3.78
N PRO A 106 0.19 16.51 2.75
CA PRO A 106 1.59 16.19 2.50
C PRO A 106 2.38 17.49 2.48
N PRO A 107 3.58 17.54 3.08
CA PRO A 107 4.39 18.75 3.03
C PRO A 107 4.51 19.18 1.56
N PRO A 108 4.45 20.48 1.27
CA PRO A 108 4.59 20.95 -0.10
C PRO A 108 5.88 20.36 -0.69
N PRO A 109 5.87 19.93 -1.96
CA PRO A 109 7.07 19.42 -2.59
C PRO A 109 8.16 20.48 -2.41
N ARG A 110 9.32 20.08 -1.86
CA ARG A 110 10.46 20.99 -1.80
C ARG A 110 10.79 21.41 -3.22
N PRO A 111 11.00 22.70 -3.51
CA PRO A 111 11.43 23.10 -4.84
C PRO A 111 12.73 22.37 -5.15
N LEU A 112 12.69 21.50 -6.16
CA LEU A 112 13.89 20.89 -6.69
C LEU A 112 14.69 22.04 -7.30
N GLY A 113 15.80 22.41 -6.67
CA GLY A 113 16.73 23.35 -7.27
C GLY A 113 17.23 22.84 -8.62
N LYS A 114 17.80 23.72 -9.44
CA LYS A 114 18.40 23.29 -10.71
C LYS A 114 19.41 22.16 -10.44
N PRO A 115 19.36 21.04 -11.18
CA PRO A 115 20.29 19.94 -10.96
C PRO A 115 21.72 20.44 -11.13
N HIS A 116 22.60 20.00 -10.24
CA HIS A 116 24.01 20.35 -10.29
C HIS A 116 24.61 19.96 -11.66
N ILE A 117 25.54 20.74 -12.19
CA ILE A 117 26.11 20.54 -13.54
C ILE A 117 26.66 19.11 -13.74
N GLU A 118 27.26 18.53 -12.71
CA GLU A 118 27.77 17.16 -12.75
C GLU A 118 26.67 16.10 -12.92
N VAL A 119 25.45 16.34 -12.41
CA VAL A 119 24.31 15.44 -12.62
C VAL A 119 23.88 15.47 -14.08
N ARG A 120 23.83 16.67 -14.67
CA ARG A 120 23.49 16.84 -16.10
C ARG A 120 24.52 16.15 -17.00
N ARG A 121 25.82 16.39 -16.74
CA ARG A 121 26.93 15.74 -17.47
C ARG A 121 26.90 14.22 -17.36
N TYR A 122 26.58 13.70 -16.17
CA TYR A 122 26.43 12.28 -15.94
C TYR A 122 25.31 11.69 -16.79
N VAL A 123 24.11 12.30 -16.80
CA VAL A 123 22.97 11.86 -17.62
C VAL A 123 23.32 11.91 -19.11
N GLU A 124 23.89 13.01 -19.61
CA GLU A 124 24.30 13.16 -21.01
C GLU A 124 25.33 12.09 -21.44
N ARG A 125 26.26 11.73 -20.54
CA ARG A 125 27.25 10.70 -20.83
C ARG A 125 26.63 9.30 -20.76
N ALA A 126 25.77 9.03 -19.79
CA ALA A 126 25.03 7.77 -19.70
C ALA A 126 24.14 7.56 -20.94
N GLN A 127 23.44 8.59 -21.41
CA GLN A 127 22.63 8.55 -22.63
C GLN A 127 23.46 8.13 -23.84
N ARG A 128 24.66 8.72 -24.01
CA ARG A 128 25.57 8.33 -25.10
C ARG A 128 26.06 6.89 -24.95
N LEU A 129 26.38 6.46 -23.72
CA LEU A 129 26.87 5.10 -23.46
C LEU A 129 25.85 4.02 -23.81
N LEU A 130 24.54 4.27 -23.65
CA LEU A 130 23.49 3.31 -23.99
C LEU A 130 23.54 2.84 -25.45
N TRP A 131 24.03 3.70 -26.36
CA TRP A 131 24.12 3.43 -27.79
C TRP A 131 25.45 2.79 -28.22
N THR A 132 26.31 2.44 -27.27
CA THR A 132 27.57 1.76 -27.54
C THR A 132 27.43 0.24 -27.47
N ALA A 133 28.38 -0.49 -28.07
CA ALA A 133 28.41 -1.95 -28.01
C ALA A 133 28.48 -2.51 -26.57
N PRO A 134 29.28 -1.95 -25.64
CA PRO A 134 29.30 -2.40 -24.25
C PRO A 134 27.96 -2.29 -23.50
N ALA A 135 27.03 -1.45 -23.95
CA ALA A 135 25.70 -1.31 -23.36
C ALA A 135 24.63 -2.21 -24.01
N ALA A 136 25.01 -3.10 -24.93
CA ALA A 136 24.06 -3.92 -25.69
C ALA A 136 23.08 -4.71 -24.80
N THR A 137 23.57 -5.35 -23.73
CA THR A 137 22.72 -6.10 -22.80
C THR A 137 21.71 -5.22 -22.07
N ILE A 138 22.12 -4.00 -21.67
CA ILE A 138 21.21 -3.04 -21.03
C ILE A 138 20.16 -2.56 -22.04
N ARG A 139 20.57 -2.25 -23.27
CA ARG A 139 19.65 -1.81 -24.32
C ARG A 139 18.63 -2.91 -24.68
N GLN A 140 19.09 -4.15 -24.83
CA GLN A 140 18.21 -5.30 -25.05
C GLN A 140 17.21 -5.48 -23.91
N HIS A 141 17.66 -5.41 -22.65
CA HIS A 141 16.77 -5.50 -21.48
C HIS A 141 15.67 -4.42 -21.48
N LEU A 142 16.00 -3.20 -21.93
CA LEU A 142 15.02 -2.12 -22.05
C LEU A 142 14.01 -2.39 -23.17
N HIS A 143 14.47 -2.86 -24.34
CA HIS A 143 13.61 -3.25 -25.46
C HIS A 143 12.65 -4.39 -25.08
N GLU A 144 13.13 -5.40 -24.35
CA GLU A 144 12.30 -6.51 -23.84
C GLU A 144 11.18 -6.05 -22.90
N ARG A 145 11.32 -4.85 -22.30
CA ARG A 145 10.28 -4.20 -21.48
C ARG A 145 9.37 -3.26 -22.27
N GLY A 146 9.47 -3.26 -23.60
CA GLY A 146 8.67 -2.41 -24.48
C GLY A 146 9.14 -0.96 -24.56
N LEU A 147 10.36 -0.65 -24.12
CA LEU A 147 10.94 0.69 -24.25
C LEU A 147 11.74 0.75 -25.55
N ASP A 148 11.09 1.11 -26.65
CA ASP A 148 11.74 1.22 -27.95
C ASP A 148 12.75 2.39 -28.03
N ASP A 149 13.49 2.41 -29.13
CA ASP A 149 14.52 3.40 -29.41
C ASP A 149 14.03 4.87 -29.35
N GLU A 150 12.78 5.12 -29.72
CA GLU A 150 12.18 6.45 -29.68
C GLU A 150 11.91 6.86 -28.24
N ILE A 151 11.28 5.99 -27.45
CA ILE A 151 11.02 6.20 -26.02
C ILE A 151 12.33 6.44 -25.26
N LEU A 152 13.37 5.65 -25.54
CA LEU A 152 14.68 5.78 -24.91
C LEU A 152 15.33 7.13 -25.20
N ARG A 153 15.24 7.62 -26.43
CA ARG A 153 15.79 8.93 -26.82
C ARG A 153 14.98 10.09 -26.25
N ALA A 154 13.65 10.03 -26.36
CA ALA A 154 12.74 11.08 -25.88
C ALA A 154 12.92 11.33 -24.37
N ASN A 155 13.13 10.26 -23.59
CA ASN A 155 13.28 10.33 -22.14
C ASN A 155 14.73 10.38 -21.66
N ARG A 156 15.70 10.55 -22.58
CA ARG A 156 17.15 10.59 -22.30
C ARG A 156 17.64 9.42 -21.46
N ILE A 157 17.09 8.22 -21.70
CA ILE A 157 17.50 7.00 -20.99
C ILE A 157 18.96 6.70 -21.33
N GLY A 158 19.73 6.28 -20.32
CA GLY A 158 21.15 6.04 -20.44
C GLY A 158 21.60 4.70 -19.86
N ALA A 159 22.90 4.43 -20.00
CA ALA A 159 23.58 3.30 -19.36
C ALA A 159 24.75 3.82 -18.53
N ASP A 160 24.78 3.46 -17.26
CA ASP A 160 25.97 3.52 -16.43
C ASP A 160 26.65 2.16 -16.49
N LEU A 161 27.85 2.10 -17.09
CA LEU A 161 28.61 0.87 -17.28
C LEU A 161 29.70 0.64 -16.23
N GLY A 162 29.74 1.44 -15.16
CA GLY A 162 30.81 1.37 -14.17
C GLY A 162 31.75 2.56 -14.21
N ARG A 163 32.54 2.72 -13.14
CA ARG A 163 33.55 3.80 -12.96
C ARG A 163 34.56 3.89 -14.11
N ARG A 164 34.83 2.77 -14.80
CA ARG A 164 35.72 2.73 -15.97
C ARG A 164 35.19 3.56 -17.14
N TYR A 165 33.87 3.60 -17.32
CA TYR A 165 33.22 4.28 -18.45
C TYR A 165 32.63 5.62 -18.06
N LEU A 166 32.23 5.78 -16.80
CA LEU A 166 31.51 6.94 -16.30
C LEU A 166 32.09 7.36 -14.93
N PRO A 167 32.75 8.53 -14.83
CA PRO A 167 33.21 9.04 -13.54
C PRO A 167 32.04 9.21 -12.57
N ARG A 168 32.23 8.78 -11.31
CA ARG A 168 31.20 8.82 -10.27
C ARG A 168 31.72 9.58 -9.04
N PRO A 169 31.55 10.91 -9.00
CA PRO A 169 31.89 11.72 -7.84
C PRO A 169 31.12 11.29 -6.58
N ARG A 170 31.51 11.82 -5.42
CA ARG A 170 30.77 11.57 -4.17
C ARG A 170 29.32 12.02 -4.33
N GLY A 171 28.38 11.16 -3.97
CA GLY A 171 26.93 11.38 -4.13
C GLY A 171 26.32 10.76 -5.39
N PHE A 172 27.13 10.20 -6.29
CA PHE A 172 26.64 9.45 -7.47
C PHE A 172 26.49 7.94 -7.18
N PRO A 173 25.72 7.20 -7.99
CA PRO A 173 25.50 5.77 -7.81
C PRO A 173 26.80 4.97 -7.66
N ALA A 174 26.97 4.23 -6.57
CA ALA A 174 28.17 3.44 -6.32
C ALA A 174 28.06 1.98 -6.80
N GLY A 175 26.90 1.57 -7.34
CA GLY A 175 26.56 0.18 -7.64
C GLY A 175 27.07 -0.36 -8.98
N TRP A 176 26.57 -1.55 -9.32
CA TRP A 176 26.82 -2.26 -10.58
C TRP A 176 26.32 -1.49 -11.81
N PRO A 177 26.74 -1.88 -13.03
CA PRO A 177 26.18 -1.34 -14.25
C PRO A 177 24.65 -1.39 -14.27
N ALA A 178 24.02 -0.31 -14.73
CA ALA A 178 22.57 -0.16 -14.68
C ALA A 178 22.05 0.80 -15.77
N ALA A 179 20.77 0.65 -16.11
CA ALA A 179 20.05 1.68 -16.85
C ALA A 179 19.88 2.94 -15.98
N VAL A 180 19.96 4.11 -16.61
CA VAL A 180 19.82 5.42 -15.98
C VAL A 180 18.53 6.05 -16.47
N TYR A 181 17.64 6.37 -15.53
CA TYR A 181 16.35 7.03 -15.77
C TYR A 181 16.40 8.44 -15.17
N PRO A 182 16.62 9.49 -15.98
CA PRO A 182 16.55 10.85 -15.46
C PRO A 182 15.09 11.19 -15.11
N ALA A 183 14.89 11.81 -13.95
CA ALA A 183 13.60 12.41 -13.61
C ALA A 183 13.52 13.77 -14.30
N LEU A 184 12.76 13.83 -15.39
CA LEU A 184 12.50 15.05 -16.15
C LEU A 184 11.19 15.66 -15.67
N ASP A 185 11.10 16.99 -15.66
CA ASP A 185 9.82 17.67 -15.48
C ASP A 185 9.08 17.78 -16.82
N ALA A 186 7.92 18.43 -16.84
CA ALA A 186 7.12 18.61 -18.06
C ALA A 186 7.86 19.40 -19.17
N THR A 187 8.97 20.06 -18.85
CA THR A 187 9.78 20.85 -19.78
C THR A 187 11.03 20.13 -20.29
N GLY A 188 11.32 18.92 -19.79
CA GLY A 188 12.42 18.06 -20.25
C GLY A 188 13.74 18.21 -19.50
#